data_AF-A0A3D4B7Y1-F1
#
_entry.id   AF-A0A3D4B7Y1-F1
#
_cell.length_a   1.000
_cell.length_b   1.000
_cell.length_c   1.000
_cell.angle_alpha   90.00
_cell.angle_beta   90.00
_cell.angle_gamma   90.00
#
_symmetry.space_group_name_H-M   'P 1'
#
loop_
_entity.id
_entity.type
_entity.pdbx_description
1 polymer ?
#
loop_
_entity_poly.entity_id
_entity_poly.type
_entity_poly.pdbx_seq_one_letter_code
_entity_poly.pdbx_strand_id
1 'polypeptide(L)'
;MFRIADADIAEALIWQIWQDYVPRSKRLKLTDGRTVRVYHPGIMNTDSGPDFLGAELSYGPGTRLKGDVEIHIRPSDWRRHGHEKDPRYDTVVLHVVMWNEENLSSIRKQNRQYIPTLVLSEYLQESLNRIKNRYHHKQRPGKKMDYPCRSILHGADLQEIQDRLYEAGHARFEAKSEGI
;
A
#
# COMPACT_ATOMS: atom_id res chain seq x y z
N MET A 1 21.58 9.61 -13.37
CA MET A 1 20.89 8.31 -13.52
C MET A 1 21.50 7.36 -12.50
N PHE A 2 20.93 7.23 -11.31
CA PHE A 2 21.48 6.37 -10.25
C PHE A 2 20.82 4.99 -10.36
N ARG A 3 21.45 4.07 -11.11
CA ARG A 3 21.08 2.65 -11.10
C ARG A 3 21.78 1.99 -9.90
N ILE A 4 21.03 1.78 -8.82
CA ILE A 4 21.39 0.72 -7.87
C ILE A 4 21.03 -0.59 -8.56
N ALA A 5 21.90 -1.60 -8.49
CA ALA A 5 21.57 -2.92 -9.01
C ALA A 5 20.37 -3.50 -8.24
N ASP A 6 19.46 -4.17 -8.95
CA ASP A 6 18.24 -4.76 -8.37
C ASP A 6 18.53 -5.73 -7.22
N ALA A 7 19.75 -6.27 -7.15
CA ALA A 7 20.23 -7.18 -6.11
C ALA A 7 20.22 -6.62 -4.67
N ASP A 8 20.12 -5.30 -4.49
CA ASP A 8 20.20 -4.68 -3.16
C ASP A 8 18.84 -4.26 -2.58
N ILE A 9 17.71 -4.53 -3.24
CA ILE A 9 16.38 -4.08 -2.79
C ILE A 9 15.55 -5.28 -2.34
N ALA A 10 15.22 -5.33 -1.05
CA ALA A 10 14.27 -6.32 -0.52
C ALA A 10 12.83 -5.84 -0.70
N GLU A 11 11.89 -6.75 -0.97
CA GLU A 11 10.45 -6.46 -1.07
C GLU A 11 9.90 -5.79 0.20
N ALA A 12 10.44 -6.15 1.37
CA ALA A 12 10.13 -5.51 2.64
C ALA A 12 10.32 -3.98 2.63
N LEU A 13 11.30 -3.46 1.89
CA LEU A 13 11.46 -2.01 1.73
C LEU A 13 10.32 -1.41 0.88
N ILE A 14 9.88 -2.14 -0.15
CA ILE A 14 8.77 -1.72 -1.02
C ILE A 14 7.47 -1.70 -0.21
N TRP A 15 7.23 -2.71 0.63
CA TRP A 15 6.11 -2.75 1.57
C TRP A 15 6.09 -1.51 2.48
N GLN A 16 7.25 -1.13 3.03
CA GLN A 16 7.37 0.06 3.87
C GLN A 16 7.09 1.35 3.10
N ILE A 17 7.63 1.49 1.89
CA ILE A 17 7.36 2.64 1.03
C ILE A 17 5.87 2.72 0.68
N TRP A 18 5.25 1.59 0.33
CA TRP A 18 3.82 1.52 0.03
C TRP A 18 2.96 1.95 1.23
N GLN A 19 3.29 1.45 2.42
CA GLN A 19 2.54 1.76 3.64
C GLN A 19 2.65 3.24 4.05
N ASP A 20 3.85 3.82 3.93
CA ASP A 20 4.18 5.15 4.48
C ASP A 20 4.05 6.30 3.46
N TYR A 21 4.36 6.06 2.18
CA TYR A 21 4.61 7.13 1.20
C TYR A 21 3.53 7.31 0.14
N VAL A 22 2.60 6.35 -0.02
CA VAL A 22 1.63 6.40 -1.12
C VAL A 22 0.89 7.75 -1.12
N PRO A 23 0.98 8.54 -2.22
CA PRO A 23 0.38 9.86 -2.26
C PRO A 23 -1.16 9.77 -2.26
N ARG A 24 -1.77 9.77 -1.08
CA ARG A 24 -3.22 9.57 -0.89
C ARG A 24 -4.09 10.64 -1.58
N SER A 25 -3.49 11.78 -1.93
CA SER A 25 -4.14 12.91 -2.60
C SER A 25 -3.90 12.99 -4.12
N LYS A 26 -3.02 12.14 -4.70
CA LYS A 26 -2.68 12.22 -6.13
C LYS A 26 -3.23 11.01 -6.90
N ARG A 27 -3.41 11.23 -8.21
CA ARG A 27 -3.63 10.16 -9.17
C ARG A 27 -2.28 9.67 -9.69
N LEU A 28 -2.04 8.37 -9.60
CA LEU A 28 -0.85 7.70 -10.10
C LEU A 28 -1.20 7.04 -11.42
N LYS A 29 -0.38 7.21 -12.46
CA LYS A 29 -0.50 6.49 -13.73
C LYS A 29 -0.08 5.04 -13.56
N LEU A 30 -0.78 4.16 -14.26
CA LEU A 30 -0.55 2.73 -14.35
C LEU A 30 0.08 2.38 -15.69
N THR A 31 0.64 1.18 -15.78
CA THR A 31 1.27 0.68 -17.02
C THR A 31 0.30 0.54 -18.19
N ASP A 32 -0.99 0.39 -17.93
CA ASP A 32 -2.05 0.31 -18.94
C ASP A 32 -2.63 1.67 -19.37
N GLY A 33 -2.01 2.77 -18.91
CA GLY A 33 -2.44 4.14 -19.22
C GLY A 33 -3.59 4.67 -18.36
N ARG A 34 -4.24 3.84 -17.54
CA ARG A 34 -5.23 4.31 -16.56
C ARG A 34 -4.53 5.07 -15.42
N THR A 35 -5.33 5.71 -14.59
CA THR A 35 -4.84 6.30 -13.34
C THR A 35 -5.54 5.68 -12.14
N VAL A 36 -4.83 5.55 -11.03
CA VAL A 36 -5.36 5.09 -9.75
C VAL A 36 -5.22 6.19 -8.71
N ARG A 37 -6.24 6.39 -7.89
CA ARG A 37 -6.15 7.11 -6.62
C ARG A 37 -6.24 6.09 -5.49
N VAL A 38 -5.29 6.13 -4.57
CA VAL A 38 -5.27 5.24 -3.40
C VAL A 38 -5.76 6.02 -2.19
N TYR A 39 -6.88 5.60 -1.60
CA TYR A 39 -7.42 6.19 -0.37
C TYR A 39 -6.88 5.49 0.87
N HIS A 40 -6.75 4.16 0.79
CA HIS A 40 -6.17 3.33 1.83
C HIS A 40 -5.25 2.27 1.18
N PRO A 41 -3.98 2.12 1.60
CA PRO A 41 -3.04 1.18 0.98
C PRO A 41 -3.36 -0.30 1.27
N GLY A 42 -4.25 -0.56 2.23
CA GLY A 42 -4.53 -1.88 2.77
C GLY A 42 -3.88 -2.07 4.15
N ILE A 43 -4.10 -3.24 4.75
CA ILE A 43 -3.45 -3.68 5.99
C ILE A 43 -2.47 -4.77 5.61
N MET A 44 -1.21 -4.64 6.05
CA MET A 44 -0.18 -5.65 5.78
C MET A 44 -0.66 -7.04 6.24
N ASN A 45 -0.59 -8.01 5.34
CA ASN A 45 -0.89 -9.40 5.62
C ASN A 45 0.35 -10.09 6.18
N THR A 46 0.19 -10.86 7.25
CA THR A 46 1.27 -11.67 7.84
C THR A 46 1.07 -13.17 7.61
N ASP A 47 0.01 -13.53 6.91
CA ASP A 47 -0.29 -14.90 6.50
C ASP A 47 -0.11 -15.02 4.98
N SER A 48 -0.44 -16.18 4.43
CA SER A 48 -0.41 -16.46 3.01
C SER A 48 -1.41 -15.60 2.23
N GLY A 49 -1.13 -15.40 0.95
CA GLY A 49 -1.98 -14.62 0.05
C GLY A 49 -1.37 -13.25 -0.23
N PRO A 50 -2.20 -12.26 -0.60
CA PRO A 50 -1.70 -10.95 -0.99
C PRO A 50 -0.98 -10.20 0.13
N ASP A 51 0.00 -9.37 -0.20
CA ASP A 51 0.80 -8.61 0.77
C ASP A 51 -0.01 -7.62 1.62
N PHE A 52 -1.05 -7.01 1.05
CA PHE A 52 -1.90 -6.03 1.72
C PHE A 52 -3.37 -6.30 1.46
N LEU A 53 -4.14 -6.43 2.53
CA LEU A 53 -5.57 -6.75 2.47
C LEU A 53 -6.45 -5.49 2.51
N GLY A 54 -7.51 -5.49 1.71
CA GLY A 54 -8.60 -4.52 1.82
C GLY A 54 -8.19 -3.06 1.56
N ALA A 55 -7.29 -2.84 0.62
CA ALA A 55 -6.97 -1.51 0.09
C ALA A 55 -8.22 -0.86 -0.54
N GLU A 56 -8.31 0.47 -0.43
CA GLU A 56 -9.38 1.26 -1.04
C GLU A 56 -8.82 2.13 -2.16
N LEU A 57 -9.26 1.87 -3.39
CA LEU A 57 -8.72 2.50 -4.60
C LEU A 57 -9.84 3.12 -5.45
N SER A 58 -9.47 3.89 -6.46
CA SER A 58 -10.38 4.32 -7.53
C SER A 58 -9.64 4.56 -8.84
N TYR A 59 -10.15 3.99 -9.94
CA TYR A 59 -9.61 4.20 -11.29
C TYR A 59 -10.26 5.35 -12.06
N GLY A 60 -11.25 6.03 -11.47
CA GLY A 60 -12.06 7.05 -12.15
C GLY A 60 -12.72 8.01 -11.16
N PRO A 61 -13.61 8.91 -11.60
CA PRO A 61 -14.45 9.68 -10.68
C PRO A 61 -15.58 8.80 -10.11
N GLY A 62 -15.96 9.05 -8.85
CA GLY A 62 -17.17 8.49 -8.22
C GLY A 62 -17.11 7.04 -7.72
N THR A 63 -16.33 6.16 -8.34
CA THR A 63 -16.32 4.73 -7.96
C THR A 63 -15.10 4.38 -7.10
N ARG A 64 -15.34 4.01 -5.85
CA ARG A 64 -14.34 3.36 -5.00
C ARG A 64 -14.46 1.85 -5.13
N LEU A 65 -13.32 1.18 -5.10
CA LEU A 65 -13.24 -0.27 -5.08
C LEU A 65 -12.41 -0.71 -3.87
N LYS A 66 -12.75 -1.89 -3.35
CA LYS A 66 -12.01 -2.53 -2.26
C LYS A 66 -11.43 -3.84 -2.78
N GLY A 67 -10.18 -4.10 -2.46
CA GLY A 67 -9.51 -5.36 -2.79
C GLY A 67 -8.07 -5.32 -2.30
N ASP A 68 -7.29 -6.32 -2.69
CA ASP A 68 -5.96 -6.52 -2.14
C ASP A 68 -4.88 -5.94 -3.05
N VAL A 69 -3.70 -5.69 -2.48
CA VAL A 69 -2.54 -5.19 -3.19
C VAL A 69 -1.41 -6.20 -3.03
N GLU A 70 -0.77 -6.51 -4.15
CA GLU A 70 0.41 -7.37 -4.19
C GLU A 70 1.64 -6.56 -4.58
N ILE A 71 2.78 -6.82 -3.96
CA ILE A 71 4.01 -6.06 -4.15
C ILE A 71 5.16 -6.96 -4.59
N HIS A 72 5.90 -6.53 -5.60
CA HIS A 72 7.08 -7.25 -6.08
C HIS A 72 8.20 -6.30 -6.49
N ILE A 73 9.40 -6.82 -6.69
CA ILE A 73 10.48 -6.02 -7.32
C ILE A 73 10.14 -5.77 -8.78
N ARG A 74 9.76 -6.83 -9.52
CA ARG A 74 9.41 -6.77 -10.94
C ARG A 74 8.07 -7.42 -11.24
N PRO A 75 7.41 -7.04 -12.35
CA PRO A 75 6.19 -7.67 -12.81
C PRO A 75 6.29 -9.20 -13.03
N SER A 76 7.43 -9.68 -13.53
CA SER A 76 7.67 -11.11 -13.79
C SER A 76 7.58 -11.99 -12.55
N ASP A 77 7.82 -11.43 -11.37
CA ASP A 77 7.80 -12.16 -10.10
C ASP A 77 6.41 -12.72 -9.77
N TRP A 78 5.34 -12.09 -10.28
CA TRP A 78 3.97 -12.62 -10.18
C TRP A 78 3.85 -14.06 -10.71
N ARG A 79 4.46 -14.32 -11.87
CA ARG A 79 4.45 -15.66 -12.48
C ARG A 79 5.48 -16.57 -11.83
N ARG A 80 6.64 -16.02 -11.47
CA ARG A 80 7.71 -16.75 -10.77
C ARG A 80 7.21 -17.36 -9.46
N HIS A 81 6.39 -16.64 -8.72
CA HIS A 81 5.77 -17.09 -7.46
C HIS A 81 4.49 -17.91 -7.67
N GLY A 82 4.02 -18.06 -8.90
CA GLY A 82 2.86 -18.89 -9.24
C GLY A 82 1.51 -18.25 -8.94
N HIS A 83 1.45 -16.95 -8.65
CA HIS A 83 0.19 -16.24 -8.31
C HIS A 83 -0.83 -16.27 -9.45
N GLU A 84 -0.37 -16.40 -10.71
CA GLU A 84 -1.25 -16.56 -11.87
C GLU A 84 -2.11 -17.84 -11.82
N LYS A 85 -1.80 -18.80 -10.94
CA LYS A 85 -2.50 -20.09 -10.79
C LYS A 85 -3.19 -20.23 -9.44
N ASP A 86 -3.06 -19.25 -8.55
CA ASP A 86 -3.50 -19.33 -7.17
C ASP A 86 -4.73 -18.43 -6.93
N PRO A 87 -5.90 -19.01 -6.61
CA PRO A 87 -7.13 -18.25 -6.42
C PRO A 87 -7.09 -17.30 -5.23
N ARG A 88 -6.16 -17.47 -4.28
CA ARG A 88 -5.98 -16.53 -3.15
C ARG A 88 -5.62 -15.12 -3.62
N TYR A 89 -5.11 -14.99 -4.84
CA TYR A 89 -4.69 -13.72 -5.44
C TYR A 89 -5.76 -13.12 -6.36
N ASP A 90 -6.93 -13.73 -6.52
CA ASP A 90 -7.99 -13.21 -7.39
C ASP A 90 -8.59 -11.89 -6.88
N THR A 91 -8.47 -11.63 -5.57
CA THR A 91 -8.86 -10.40 -4.88
C THR A 91 -7.87 -9.25 -5.10
N VAL A 92 -6.69 -9.52 -5.68
CA VAL A 92 -5.70 -8.48 -6.00
C VAL A 92 -6.29 -7.55 -7.05
N VAL A 93 -6.39 -6.27 -6.69
CA VAL A 93 -6.91 -5.21 -7.55
C VAL A 93 -5.80 -4.30 -8.07
N LEU A 94 -4.63 -4.28 -7.43
CA LEU A 94 -3.48 -3.52 -7.87
C LEU A 94 -2.19 -4.30 -7.60
N HIS A 95 -1.35 -4.40 -8.61
CA HIS A 95 0.01 -4.93 -8.48
C HIS A 95 0.98 -3.76 -8.43
N VAL A 96 1.78 -3.67 -7.38
CA VAL A 96 2.77 -2.60 -7.22
C VAL A 96 4.15 -3.20 -7.41
N VAL A 97 4.93 -2.62 -8.31
CA VAL A 97 6.30 -3.08 -8.59
C VAL A 97 7.28 -1.95 -8.37
N MET A 98 8.50 -2.25 -7.93
CA MET A 98 9.53 -1.23 -7.85
C MET A 98 9.92 -0.76 -9.26
N TRP A 99 10.18 -1.72 -10.16
CA TRP A 99 10.68 -1.44 -11.50
C TRP A 99 9.77 -2.01 -12.57
N ASN A 100 9.67 -1.31 -13.69
CA ASN A 100 9.06 -1.87 -14.88
C ASN A 100 10.00 -2.88 -15.54
N GLU A 101 9.45 -3.77 -16.37
CA GLU A 101 10.21 -4.73 -17.16
C GLU A 101 9.81 -4.61 -18.63
N GLU A 102 10.79 -4.28 -19.48
CA GLU A 102 10.56 -4.15 -20.92
C GLU A 102 10.10 -5.50 -21.50
N ASN A 103 9.13 -5.45 -22.42
CA ASN A 103 8.56 -6.62 -23.11
C ASN A 103 7.74 -7.58 -22.24
N LEU A 104 7.35 -7.21 -21.02
CA LEU A 104 6.45 -8.03 -20.24
C LEU A 104 4.98 -7.81 -20.65
N SER A 105 4.29 -8.90 -20.97
CA SER A 105 2.84 -8.89 -21.24
C SER A 105 2.05 -8.57 -19.96
N SER A 106 0.85 -8.00 -20.12
CA SER A 106 -0.02 -7.65 -18.99
C SER A 106 -0.25 -8.85 -18.05
N ILE A 107 -0.03 -8.63 -16.75
CA ILE A 107 -0.16 -9.65 -15.72
C ILE A 107 -1.63 -10.04 -15.51
N ARG A 108 -1.88 -11.33 -15.27
CA ARG A 108 -3.22 -11.90 -15.09
C ARG A 108 -3.30 -12.73 -13.83
N LYS A 109 -4.48 -12.72 -13.21
CA LYS A 109 -4.86 -13.61 -12.11
C LYS A 109 -5.29 -14.98 -12.65
N GLN A 110 -5.53 -15.92 -11.73
CA GLN A 110 -6.07 -17.24 -12.05
C GLN A 110 -7.39 -17.12 -12.82
N ASN A 111 -8.28 -16.21 -12.40
CA ASN A 111 -9.55 -15.95 -13.05
C ASN A 111 -9.46 -15.21 -14.40
N ARG A 112 -8.25 -15.13 -14.99
CA ARG A 112 -7.99 -14.55 -16.31
C ARG A 112 -8.15 -13.03 -16.42
N GLN A 113 -8.50 -12.33 -15.35
CA GLN A 113 -8.55 -10.87 -15.34
C GLN A 113 -7.15 -10.26 -15.31
N TYR A 114 -6.96 -9.16 -16.03
CA TYR A 114 -5.73 -8.38 -15.98
C TYR A 114 -5.63 -7.59 -14.68
N ILE A 115 -4.42 -7.48 -14.17
CA ILE A 115 -4.13 -6.71 -12.96
C ILE A 115 -3.54 -5.36 -13.40
N PRO A 116 -4.16 -4.24 -13.01
CA PRO A 116 -3.54 -2.93 -13.17
C PRO A 116 -2.22 -2.89 -12.37
N THR A 117 -1.13 -2.44 -13.01
CA THR A 117 0.19 -2.40 -12.39
C THR A 117 0.69 -0.97 -12.20
N LEU A 118 1.19 -0.66 -11.01
CA LEU A 118 1.83 0.61 -10.66
C LEU A 118 3.35 0.42 -10.55
N VAL A 119 4.12 1.27 -11.24
CA VAL A 119 5.57 1.33 -11.10
C VAL A 119 5.93 2.37 -10.05
N LEU A 120 6.31 1.92 -8.86
CA LEU A 120 6.50 2.78 -7.69
C LEU A 120 7.67 3.75 -7.85
N SER A 121 8.76 3.31 -8.49
CA SER A 121 9.96 4.13 -8.70
C SER A 121 9.71 5.43 -9.45
N GLU A 122 8.69 5.49 -10.31
CA GLU A 122 8.31 6.71 -11.04
C GLU A 122 7.78 7.82 -10.13
N TYR A 123 7.38 7.48 -8.89
CA TYR A 123 6.80 8.40 -7.92
C TYR A 123 7.73 8.73 -6.75
N LEU A 124 8.93 8.13 -6.70
CA LEU A 124 9.90 8.40 -5.66
C LEU A 124 10.69 9.67 -5.99
N GLN A 125 10.60 10.66 -5.11
CA GLN A 125 11.32 11.93 -5.26
C GLN A 125 12.77 11.86 -4.75
N GLU A 126 13.13 10.79 -4.04
CA GLU A 126 14.42 10.64 -3.40
C GLU A 126 15.14 9.39 -3.92
N SER A 127 16.47 9.42 -3.88
CA SER A 127 17.25 8.24 -4.25
C SER A 127 16.99 7.09 -3.27
N LEU A 128 17.02 5.86 -3.80
CA LEU A 128 16.80 4.65 -3.01
C LEU A 128 17.76 4.53 -1.83
N ASN A 129 19.01 5.00 -1.95
CA ASN A 129 19.95 5.03 -0.82
C ASN A 129 19.45 5.92 0.33
N ARG A 130 18.89 7.09 0.03
CA ARG A 130 18.31 7.97 1.06
C ARG A 130 17.08 7.34 1.72
N ILE A 131 16.26 6.69 0.90
CA ILE A 131 15.08 5.95 1.36
C ILE A 131 15.51 4.80 2.28
N LYS A 132 16.43 3.93 1.84
CA LYS A 132 17.01 2.84 2.64
C LYS A 132 17.52 3.36 3.98
N ASN A 133 18.37 4.38 3.98
CA ASN A 133 18.93 4.94 5.21
C ASN A 133 17.84 5.42 6.17
N ARG A 134 16.81 6.11 5.67
CA ARG A 134 15.66 6.54 6.49
C ARG A 134 14.95 5.35 7.14
N TYR A 135 14.67 4.30 6.39
CA TYR A 135 13.98 3.12 6.91
C TYR A 135 14.87 2.26 7.83
N HIS A 136 16.17 2.16 7.58
CA HIS A 136 17.13 1.55 8.51
C HIS A 136 17.13 2.28 9.87
N HIS A 137 17.05 3.61 9.88
CA HIS A 137 16.97 4.37 11.13
C HIS A 137 15.64 4.21 11.87
N LYS A 138 14.53 3.96 11.15
CA LYS A 138 13.23 3.64 11.75
C LYS A 138 13.23 2.27 12.44
N GLN A 139 13.98 1.29 11.93
CA GLN A 139 14.02 -0.08 12.44
C GLN A 139 15.04 -0.33 13.57
N ARG A 140 15.65 0.71 14.15
CA ARG A 140 16.60 0.53 15.26
C ARG A 140 15.90 -0.07 16.49
N PRO A 141 16.35 -1.24 17.00
CA PRO A 141 15.80 -1.83 18.22
C PRO A 141 16.10 -0.90 19.39
N GLY A 142 15.05 -0.27 19.94
CA GLY A 142 15.16 0.68 21.05
C GLY A 142 14.21 1.88 20.96
N LYS A 143 13.73 2.24 19.77
CA LYS A 143 12.65 3.24 19.64
C LYS A 143 11.31 2.52 19.67
N LYS A 144 10.67 2.42 20.85
CA LYS A 144 9.26 2.05 20.93
C LYS A 144 8.48 2.95 19.97
N MET A 145 7.75 2.35 19.04
CA MET A 145 6.85 3.06 18.13
C MET A 145 5.91 3.91 18.99
N ASP A 146 6.10 5.23 18.94
CA ASP A 146 5.29 6.17 19.68
C ASP A 146 4.09 6.51 18.81
N TYR A 147 3.08 5.63 18.86
CA TYR A 147 1.82 5.91 18.17
C TYR A 147 1.27 7.23 18.74
N PRO A 148 0.72 8.13 17.91
CA PRO A 148 0.19 9.41 18.40
C PRO A 148 -0.89 9.24 19.47
N CYS A 149 -1.63 8.12 19.43
CA CYS A 149 -2.62 7.77 20.42
C CYS A 149 -2.03 7.20 21.72
N ARG A 150 -0.75 6.81 21.74
CA ARG A 150 -0.12 6.19 22.90
C ARG A 150 -0.09 7.13 24.10
N SER A 151 0.27 8.40 23.92
CA SER A 151 0.24 9.40 25.00
C SER A 151 -1.17 9.67 25.51
N ILE A 152 -2.19 9.52 24.65
CA ILE A 152 -3.60 9.75 24.96
C ILE A 152 -4.22 8.55 25.69
N LEU A 153 -3.82 7.33 25.32
CA LEU A 153 -4.36 6.08 25.86
C LEU A 153 -3.53 5.55 27.05
N HIS A 154 -2.34 6.10 27.30
CA HIS A 154 -1.46 5.62 28.36
C HIS A 154 -2.03 5.98 29.74
N GLY A 155 -2.47 4.97 30.47
CA GLY A 155 -3.08 5.12 31.79
C GLY A 155 -4.59 5.38 31.76
N ALA A 156 -5.20 5.39 30.57
CA ALA A 156 -6.64 5.49 30.44
C ALA A 156 -7.31 4.14 30.74
N ASP A 157 -8.43 4.16 31.44
CA ASP A 157 -9.23 2.95 31.63
C ASP A 157 -10.14 2.65 30.41
N LEU A 158 -10.79 1.48 30.42
CA LEU A 158 -11.65 1.07 29.30
C LEU A 158 -12.83 2.01 29.08
N GLN A 159 -13.35 2.66 30.12
CA GLN A 159 -14.46 3.60 30.01
C GLN A 159 -14.00 4.89 29.36
N GLU A 160 -12.87 5.44 29.79
CA GLU A 160 -12.28 6.65 29.20
C GLU A 160 -11.92 6.46 27.72
N ILE A 161 -11.47 5.26 27.35
CA ILE A 161 -11.22 4.93 25.94
C ILE A 161 -12.54 4.87 25.16
N GLN A 162 -13.57 4.26 25.71
CA GLN A 162 -14.89 4.17 25.07
C GLN A 162 -15.51 5.56 24.87
N ASP A 163 -15.46 6.42 25.88
CA ASP A 163 -16.04 7.76 25.83
C ASP A 163 -15.33 8.62 24.77
N ARG A 164 -13.99 8.58 24.72
CA ARG A 164 -13.20 9.28 23.70
C ARG A 164 -13.50 8.79 22.29
N LEU A 165 -13.68 7.48 22.10
CA LEU A 165 -14.07 6.92 20.81
C LEU A 165 -15.49 7.34 20.42
N TYR A 166 -16.40 7.41 21.39
CA TYR A 166 -17.78 7.84 21.17
C TYR A 166 -17.85 9.31 20.77
N GLU A 167 -17.16 10.20 21.50
CA GLU A 167 -17.07 11.63 21.19
C GLU A 167 -16.46 11.88 19.79
N ALA A 168 -15.32 11.24 19.49
CA ALA A 168 -14.68 11.36 18.19
C ALA A 168 -15.58 10.82 17.06
N GLY A 169 -16.34 9.76 17.33
CA GLY A 169 -17.36 9.22 16.43
C GLY A 169 -18.49 10.21 16.18
N HIS A 170 -19.02 10.83 17.23
CA HIS A 170 -20.11 11.81 17.17
C HIS A 170 -19.71 13.06 16.40
N ALA A 171 -18.56 13.66 16.72
CA ALA A 171 -18.05 14.84 16.03
C ALA A 171 -17.84 14.57 14.53
N ARG A 172 -17.36 13.38 14.17
CA ARG A 172 -17.22 12.97 12.76
C ARG A 172 -18.57 12.78 12.08
N PHE A 173 -19.58 12.28 12.80
CA PHE A 173 -20.93 12.13 12.27
C PHE A 173 -21.56 13.50 11.98
N GLU A 174 -21.47 14.44 12.93
CA GLU A 174 -21.97 15.81 12.77
C GLU A 174 -21.28 16.56 11.62
N ALA A 175 -19.95 16.51 11.57
CA ALA A 175 -19.18 17.12 10.48
C ALA A 175 -19.52 16.55 9.09
N LYS A 176 -20.09 15.33 9.02
CA LYS A 176 -20.59 14.75 7.77
C LYS A 176 -22.04 15.11 7.48
N SER A 177 -22.86 15.35 8.51
CA SER A 177 -24.26 15.76 8.32
C SER A 177 -24.40 17.23 7.93
N GLU A 178 -23.47 18.10 8.35
CA GLU A 178 -23.47 19.53 7.99
C GLU A 178 -22.90 19.80 6.57
N GLY A 179 -22.33 18.79 5.92
CA GLY A 179 -21.74 18.89 4.58
C GLY A 179 -22.66 18.43 3.44
N ILE A 180 -23.99 18.44 3.66
CA ILE A 180 -25.04 18.14 2.65
C ILE A 180 -25.70 19.43 2.20
#